data_AF-A0A7S0MR17-F1
#
_entry.id   AF-A0A7S0MR17-F1
#
_cell.length_a   1.000
_cell.length_b   1.000
_cell.length_c   1.000
_cell.angle_alpha   90.00
_cell.angle_beta   90.00
_cell.angle_gamma   90.00
#
_symmetry.space_group_name_H-M   'P 1'
#
loop_
_entity.id
_entity.type
_entity.pdbx_description
1 polymer ?
#
loop_
_entity_poly.entity_id
_entity_poly.type
_entity_poly.pdbx_seq_one_letter_code
_entity_poly.pdbx_strand_id
1 'polypeptide(L)'
;LRAVEKKSRTMFAHPSAHTPLSHPSTARLGLQEIFDWAERMSGIPCKCLKDLQDGAILSNIMRRIFPLAAQSCALSGTVGIGARYHDDHWSHVSAMTTYLQLPDHLLDYMGVASGSFEASYGVLVSFYFLNGLSQKHDFAVDFAHPIHPPLA
;
A
#
# COMPACT_ATOMS: atom_id res chain seq x y z
N LEU A 1 -38.97 -55.49 42.04
CA LEU A 1 -39.13 -54.05 41.76
C LEU A 1 -37.78 -53.50 41.34
N ARG A 2 -37.67 -53.04 40.07
CA ARG A 2 -36.78 -51.99 39.50
C ARG A 2 -35.32 -51.91 40.02
N ALA A 3 -34.27 -52.25 39.27
CA ALA A 3 -33.71 -51.56 38.08
C ALA A 3 -33.53 -50.03 38.25
N VAL A 4 -32.27 -49.57 38.16
CA VAL A 4 -31.72 -48.37 37.47
C VAL A 4 -30.27 -48.21 37.99
N GLU A 5 -29.23 -48.65 37.29
CA GLU A 5 -28.52 -48.07 36.12
C GLU A 5 -27.72 -46.77 36.36
N LYS A 6 -26.40 -46.93 36.11
CA LYS A 6 -25.47 -46.05 35.37
C LYS A 6 -25.30 -44.60 35.81
N LYS A 7 -24.04 -44.17 35.97
CA LYS A 7 -23.27 -43.63 34.82
C LYS A 7 -21.78 -43.45 35.14
N SER A 8 -20.96 -44.04 34.28
CA SER A 8 -19.53 -43.76 34.11
C SER A 8 -19.28 -42.26 33.94
N ARG A 9 -18.25 -41.72 34.61
CA ARG A 9 -17.74 -40.38 34.31
C ARG A 9 -16.44 -40.52 33.53
N THR A 10 -16.57 -40.14 32.26
CA THR A 10 -15.60 -40.17 31.18
C THR A 10 -14.36 -39.34 31.49
N MET A 11 -13.22 -39.83 31.01
CA MET A 11 -11.97 -39.12 30.80
C MET A 11 -12.18 -37.72 30.22
N PHE A 12 -11.49 -36.73 30.77
CA PHE A 12 -11.07 -35.56 30.01
C PHE A 12 -9.60 -35.33 30.27
N ALA A 13 -8.79 -35.82 29.32
CA ALA A 13 -7.43 -35.35 29.14
C ALA A 13 -7.48 -33.84 28.90
N HIS A 14 -6.60 -33.10 29.57
CA HIS A 14 -6.26 -31.74 29.23
C HIS A 14 -5.09 -31.77 28.24
N PRO A 15 -5.28 -31.33 26.99
CA PRO A 15 -4.19 -30.83 26.20
C PRO A 15 -4.40 -29.33 26.00
N SER A 16 -3.83 -28.52 26.88
CA SER A 16 -3.50 -27.13 26.52
C SER A 16 -2.20 -27.17 25.72
N ALA A 17 -2.29 -27.68 24.50
CA ALA A 17 -1.30 -27.38 23.49
C ALA A 17 -1.51 -25.90 23.14
N HIS A 18 -0.56 -25.05 23.54
CA HIS A 18 -0.40 -23.74 22.92
C HIS A 18 0.00 -24.01 21.47
N THR A 19 -0.99 -24.11 20.59
CA THR A 19 -0.77 -24.03 19.15
C THR A 19 -0.18 -22.64 18.91
N PRO A 20 1.08 -22.52 18.43
CA PRO A 20 1.52 -21.24 17.91
C PRO A 20 0.56 -20.90 16.77
N LEU A 21 -0.06 -19.72 16.84
CA LEU A 21 -0.80 -19.16 15.72
C LEU A 21 0.20 -19.13 14.55
N SER A 22 0.09 -20.11 13.67
CA SER A 22 0.77 -20.10 12.40
C SER A 22 0.17 -18.94 11.63
N HIS A 23 0.82 -17.78 11.72
CA HIS A 23 0.55 -16.69 10.81
C HIS A 23 0.62 -17.29 9.40
N PRO A 24 -0.44 -17.15 8.58
CA PRO A 24 -0.37 -17.60 7.20
C PRO A 24 0.84 -16.90 6.60
N SER A 25 1.79 -17.69 6.08
CA SER A 25 3.04 -17.24 5.46
C SER A 25 2.81 -15.92 4.74
N THR A 26 3.16 -14.81 5.39
CA THR A 26 2.98 -13.47 4.85
C THR A 26 3.87 -13.42 3.63
N ALA A 27 3.27 -13.34 2.45
CA ALA A 27 4.02 -13.16 1.22
C ALA A 27 4.89 -11.92 1.41
N ARG A 28 6.21 -12.12 1.42
CA ARG A 28 7.15 -11.03 1.65
C ARG A 28 7.06 -10.07 0.48
N LEU A 29 6.86 -8.79 0.78
CA LEU A 29 6.78 -7.73 -0.23
C LEU A 29 8.19 -7.34 -0.64
N GLY A 30 8.62 -7.79 -1.81
CA GLY A 30 9.88 -7.39 -2.41
C GLY A 30 9.71 -6.22 -3.39
N LEU A 31 10.82 -5.82 -4.00
CA LEU A 31 10.84 -4.71 -4.95
C LEU A 31 10.04 -5.03 -6.22
N GLN A 32 10.10 -6.27 -6.71
CA GLN A 32 9.35 -6.70 -7.89
C GLN A 32 7.85 -6.67 -7.63
N GLU A 33 7.40 -7.15 -6.47
CA GLU A 33 5.99 -7.15 -6.10
C GLU A 33 5.44 -5.72 -5.96
N ILE A 34 6.26 -4.77 -5.49
CA ILE A 34 5.92 -3.35 -5.48
C ILE A 34 5.75 -2.80 -6.89
N PHE A 35 6.65 -3.13 -7.82
CA PHE A 35 6.54 -2.69 -9.22
C PHE A 35 5.30 -3.28 -9.91
N ASP A 36 5.05 -4.59 -9.74
CA ASP A 36 3.88 -5.26 -10.29
C ASP A 36 2.57 -4.70 -9.69
N TRP A 37 2.59 -4.32 -8.42
CA TRP A 37 1.47 -3.62 -7.80
C TRP A 37 1.29 -2.22 -8.39
N ALA A 38 2.36 -1.43 -8.51
CA ALA A 38 2.30 -0.07 -9.05
C ALA A 38 1.78 -0.06 -10.49
N GLU A 39 2.22 -1.02 -11.32
CA GLU A 39 1.76 -1.19 -12.70
C GLU A 39 0.25 -1.50 -12.75
N ARG A 40 -0.23 -2.47 -11.96
CA ARG A 40 -1.66 -2.80 -11.92
C ARG A 40 -2.53 -1.65 -11.42
N MET A 41 -2.03 -0.89 -10.45
CA MET A 41 -2.77 0.22 -9.86
C MET A 41 -2.82 1.41 -10.81
N SER A 42 -1.68 1.78 -11.40
CA SER A 42 -1.57 2.93 -12.30
C SER A 42 -2.08 2.67 -13.72
N GLY A 43 -2.03 1.42 -14.18
CA GLY A 43 -2.24 1.06 -15.58
C GLY A 43 -1.06 1.41 -16.50
N ILE A 44 0.09 1.81 -15.94
CA ILE A 44 1.30 2.21 -16.66
C ILE A 44 2.42 1.22 -16.30
N PRO A 45 3.22 0.72 -17.27
CA PRO A 45 4.35 -0.14 -16.99
C PRO A 45 5.29 0.48 -15.94
N CYS A 46 5.62 -0.29 -14.91
CA CYS A 46 6.55 0.12 -13.86
C CYS A 46 7.59 -0.99 -13.72
N LYS A 47 8.81 -0.76 -14.21
CA LYS A 47 9.90 -1.75 -14.22
C LYS A 47 11.08 -1.31 -13.37
N CYS A 48 11.22 -0.01 -13.12
CA CYS A 48 12.24 0.54 -12.26
C CYS A 48 11.80 1.84 -11.60
N LEU A 49 12.55 2.28 -10.59
CA LEU A 49 12.25 3.52 -9.85
C LEU A 49 12.34 4.79 -10.71
N LYS A 50 13.06 4.76 -11.83
CA LYS A 50 13.14 5.90 -12.76
C LYS A 50 11.81 6.16 -13.48
N ASP A 51 10.95 5.15 -13.59
CA ASP A 51 9.64 5.28 -14.22
C ASP A 51 8.69 6.20 -13.42
N LEU A 52 9.05 6.54 -12.17
CA LEU A 52 8.27 7.44 -11.32
C LEU A 52 8.60 8.92 -11.51
N GLN A 53 9.69 9.25 -12.23
CA GLN A 53 10.27 10.61 -12.25
C GLN A 53 9.33 11.68 -12.80
N ASP A 54 8.44 11.32 -13.71
CA ASP A 54 7.47 12.24 -14.31
C ASP A 54 6.17 12.37 -13.49
N GLY A 55 6.04 11.63 -12.39
CA GLY A 55 4.87 11.61 -11.51
C GLY A 55 3.64 10.89 -12.07
N ALA A 56 3.68 10.35 -13.30
CA ALA A 56 2.51 9.77 -13.96
C ALA A 56 1.95 8.56 -13.20
N ILE A 57 2.84 7.65 -12.81
CA ILE A 57 2.49 6.44 -12.05
C ILE A 57 1.87 6.83 -10.70
N LEU A 58 2.50 7.75 -9.97
CA LEU A 58 2.03 8.21 -8.66
C LEU A 58 0.66 8.90 -8.75
N SER A 59 0.48 9.78 -9.73
CA SER A 59 -0.81 10.43 -10.01
C SER A 59 -1.92 9.42 -10.26
N ASN A 60 -1.71 8.42 -11.11
CA ASN A 60 -2.72 7.38 -11.37
C ASN A 60 -3.02 6.53 -10.12
N ILE A 61 -1.98 6.16 -9.35
CA ILE A 61 -2.15 5.42 -8.09
C ILE A 61 -3.02 6.21 -7.12
N MET A 62 -2.70 7.49 -6.87
CA MET A 62 -3.45 8.33 -5.94
C MET A 62 -4.92 8.46 -6.35
N ARG A 63 -5.21 8.64 -7.64
CA ARG A 63 -6.59 8.68 -8.16
C ARG A 63 -7.38 7.41 -7.87
N ARG A 64 -6.69 6.27 -7.86
CA ARG A 64 -7.31 4.97 -7.61
C ARG A 64 -7.51 4.68 -6.13
N ILE A 65 -6.57 5.09 -5.28
CA ILE A 65 -6.70 4.93 -3.82
C ILE A 65 -7.71 5.92 -3.25
N PHE A 66 -7.73 7.16 -3.75
CA PHE A 66 -8.54 8.27 -3.21
C PHE A 66 -9.39 8.95 -4.30
N PRO A 67 -10.38 8.25 -4.88
CA PRO A 67 -11.15 8.77 -6.02
C PRO A 67 -11.95 10.04 -5.68
N LEU A 68 -12.45 10.16 -4.44
CA LEU A 68 -13.18 11.35 -4.00
C LEU A 68 -12.27 12.58 -3.89
N ALA A 69 -11.03 12.41 -3.41
CA ALA A 69 -10.05 13.49 -3.35
C ALA A 69 -9.65 13.94 -4.76
N ALA A 70 -9.44 12.99 -5.67
CA ALA A 70 -9.15 13.28 -7.07
C ALA A 70 -10.29 14.07 -7.74
N GLN A 71 -11.54 13.70 -7.48
CA GLN A 71 -12.71 14.42 -7.98
C GLN A 71 -12.77 15.85 -7.42
N SER A 72 -12.57 16.03 -6.11
CA SER A 72 -12.52 17.36 -5.50
C SER A 72 -11.43 18.24 -6.11
N CYS A 73 -10.21 17.70 -6.28
CA CYS A 73 -9.10 18.45 -6.89
C CYS A 73 -9.36 18.85 -8.35
N ALA A 74 -10.15 18.06 -9.09
CA ALA A 74 -10.57 18.41 -10.45
C ALA A 74 -11.65 19.51 -10.47
N LEU A 75 -12.57 19.50 -9.50
CA LEU A 75 -13.66 20.48 -9.41
C LEU A 75 -13.20 21.83 -8.86
N SER A 76 -12.23 21.84 -7.93
CA SER A 76 -11.72 23.06 -7.31
C SER A 76 -10.90 23.96 -8.26
N GLY A 77 -10.69 23.55 -9.51
CA GLY A 77 -9.94 24.34 -10.49
C GLY A 77 -8.45 24.54 -10.13
N THR A 78 -7.98 23.91 -9.05
CA THR A 78 -6.55 23.79 -8.71
C THR A 78 -5.77 23.08 -9.80
N VAL A 79 -6.46 22.29 -10.62
CA VAL A 79 -6.02 21.80 -11.93
C VAL A 79 -7.00 22.38 -12.95
N GLY A 80 -6.61 23.46 -13.63
CA GLY A 80 -7.54 24.31 -14.39
C GLY A 80 -8.45 23.54 -15.35
N ILE A 81 -9.77 23.75 -15.24
CA ILE A 81 -10.79 23.27 -16.17
C ILE A 81 -10.57 23.98 -17.52
N GLY A 82 -9.66 23.45 -18.35
CA GLY A 82 -9.35 24.03 -19.67
C GLY A 82 -7.88 23.91 -20.08
N ALA A 83 -6.96 23.70 -19.13
CA ALA A 83 -5.66 23.12 -19.45
C ALA A 83 -5.87 21.62 -19.54
N ARG A 84 -5.47 21.02 -20.65
CA ARG A 84 -5.49 19.56 -20.81
C ARG A 84 -4.84 18.97 -19.56
N TYR A 85 -5.42 17.90 -19.03
CA TYR A 85 -4.99 17.13 -17.85
C TYR A 85 -3.57 16.51 -18.00
N HIS A 86 -2.72 17.08 -18.85
CA HIS A 86 -1.86 16.33 -19.74
C HIS A 86 -0.37 16.62 -19.61
N ASP A 87 0.05 17.67 -18.88
CA ASP A 87 1.48 18.05 -18.89
C ASP A 87 2.13 18.26 -17.52
N ASP A 88 1.40 18.12 -16.40
CA ASP A 88 2.05 18.18 -15.07
C ASP A 88 1.42 17.22 -14.04
N HIS A 89 1.85 15.96 -14.08
CA HIS A 89 1.42 14.97 -13.10
C HIS A 89 1.83 15.35 -11.67
N TRP A 90 2.91 16.12 -11.50
CA TRP A 90 3.38 16.55 -10.19
C TRP A 90 2.47 17.59 -9.57
N SER A 91 1.93 18.51 -10.37
CA SER A 91 0.87 19.43 -9.92
C SER A 91 -0.35 18.66 -9.39
N HIS A 92 -0.77 17.59 -10.06
CA HIS A 92 -1.89 16.77 -9.59
C HIS A 92 -1.56 16.05 -8.28
N VAL A 93 -0.38 15.43 -8.19
CA VAL A 93 0.09 14.76 -6.98
C VAL A 93 0.15 15.75 -5.81
N SER A 94 0.66 16.97 -6.02
CA SER A 94 0.69 18.06 -5.03
C SER A 94 -0.67 18.53 -4.56
N ALA A 95 -1.61 18.72 -5.47
CA ALA A 95 -2.99 19.06 -5.09
C ALA A 95 -3.62 17.95 -4.23
N MET A 96 -3.40 16.69 -4.59
CA MET A 96 -3.95 15.56 -3.84
C MET A 96 -3.32 15.37 -2.46
N THR A 97 -1.99 15.48 -2.33
CA THR A 97 -1.32 15.37 -1.02
C THR A 97 -1.77 16.49 -0.08
N THR A 98 -1.90 17.71 -0.60
CA THR A 98 -2.43 18.87 0.15
C THR A 98 -3.87 18.62 0.59
N TYR A 99 -4.74 18.17 -0.32
CA TYR A 99 -6.14 17.91 0.00
C TYR A 99 -6.31 16.80 1.05
N LEU A 100 -5.50 15.75 0.94
CA LEU A 100 -5.50 14.62 1.87
C LEU A 100 -4.75 14.92 3.18
N GLN A 101 -4.12 16.09 3.30
CA GLN A 101 -3.28 16.48 4.43
C GLN A 101 -2.21 15.44 4.74
N LEU A 102 -1.62 14.85 3.70
CA LEU A 102 -0.52 13.91 3.87
C LEU A 102 0.73 14.67 4.35
N PRO A 103 1.50 14.12 5.29
CA PRO A 103 2.74 14.76 5.71
C PRO A 103 3.72 14.94 4.54
N ASP A 104 4.37 16.09 4.45
CA ASP A 104 5.28 16.42 3.33
C ASP A 104 6.41 15.41 3.14
N HIS A 105 6.89 14.80 4.24
CA HIS A 105 7.95 13.78 4.19
C HIS A 105 7.52 12.45 3.57
N LEU A 106 6.20 12.21 3.41
CA LEU A 106 5.71 11.00 2.74
C LEU A 106 5.98 11.04 1.23
N LEU A 107 6.20 12.24 0.68
CA LEU A 107 6.47 12.45 -0.72
C LEU A 107 7.60 13.47 -0.95
N ASP A 108 8.83 12.96 -1.04
CA ASP A 108 9.97 13.75 -1.49
C ASP A 108 9.94 13.90 -3.03
N TYR A 109 9.23 14.92 -3.51
CA TYR A 109 9.12 15.24 -4.94
C TYR A 109 10.47 15.33 -5.64
N MET A 110 11.44 16.00 -5.02
CA MET A 110 12.74 16.26 -5.61
C MET A 110 13.58 14.98 -5.65
N GLY A 111 13.50 14.17 -4.60
CA GLY A 111 14.10 12.84 -4.55
C GLY A 111 13.53 11.92 -5.62
N VAL A 112 12.20 11.87 -5.79
CA VAL A 112 11.59 11.01 -6.82
C VAL A 112 11.93 11.50 -8.23
N ALA A 113 11.82 12.81 -8.49
CA ALA A 113 12.13 13.39 -9.80
C ALA A 113 13.62 13.21 -10.18
N SER A 114 14.53 13.17 -9.21
CA SER A 114 15.95 12.86 -9.44
C SER A 114 16.25 11.36 -9.55
N GLY A 115 15.28 10.48 -9.31
CA GLY A 115 15.44 9.02 -9.34
C GLY A 115 16.13 8.43 -8.11
N SER A 116 16.09 9.13 -6.97
CA SER A 116 16.61 8.63 -5.70
C SER A 116 15.92 7.33 -5.31
N PHE A 117 16.71 6.31 -4.94
CA PHE A 117 16.16 5.04 -4.49
C PHE A 117 15.25 5.22 -3.28
N GLU A 118 15.74 5.92 -2.25
CA GLU A 118 15.05 6.09 -0.97
C GLU A 118 13.70 6.80 -1.15
N ALA A 119 13.70 7.90 -1.90
CA ALA A 119 12.48 8.67 -2.16
C ALA A 119 11.47 7.87 -3.00
N SER A 120 11.92 7.29 -4.12
CA SER A 120 11.06 6.53 -5.05
C SER A 120 10.51 5.24 -4.43
N TYR A 121 11.33 4.52 -3.68
CA TYR A 121 10.88 3.31 -2.99
C TYR A 121 9.98 3.67 -1.81
N GLY A 122 10.35 4.67 -1.01
CA GLY A 122 9.59 5.13 0.15
C GLY A 122 8.16 5.56 -0.21
N VAL A 123 7.98 6.31 -1.30
CA VAL A 123 6.63 6.71 -1.74
C VAL A 123 5.80 5.50 -2.19
N LEU A 124 6.37 4.57 -2.96
CA LEU A 124 5.64 3.39 -3.43
C LEU A 124 5.20 2.51 -2.26
N VAL A 125 6.08 2.29 -1.29
CA VAL A 125 5.76 1.57 -0.06
C VAL A 125 4.65 2.27 0.73
N SER A 126 4.75 3.59 0.87
CA SER A 126 3.73 4.38 1.57
C SER A 126 2.37 4.26 0.90
N PHE A 127 2.30 4.39 -0.43
CA PHE A 127 1.04 4.26 -1.17
C PHE A 127 0.50 2.82 -1.16
N TYR A 128 1.38 1.81 -1.21
CA TYR A 128 0.99 0.42 -1.05
C TYR A 128 0.31 0.20 0.30
N PHE A 129 0.91 0.72 1.37
CA PHE A 129 0.39 0.60 2.71
C PHE A 129 -0.94 1.35 2.88
N LEU A 130 -1.04 2.59 2.37
CA LEU A 130 -2.29 3.37 2.38
C LEU A 130 -3.42 2.66 1.62
N ASN A 131 -3.12 2.01 0.50
CA ASN A 131 -4.08 1.18 -0.23
C ASN A 131 -4.50 -0.07 0.55
N GLY A 132 -3.60 -0.67 1.32
CA GLY A 132 -3.93 -1.78 2.22
C GLY A 132 -4.86 -1.33 3.35
N LEU A 133 -4.53 -0.21 3.99
CA LEU A 133 -5.31 0.39 5.07
C LEU A 133 -6.71 0.83 4.64
N SER A 134 -6.87 1.32 3.41
CA SER A 134 -8.19 1.68 2.88
C SER A 134 -9.13 0.48 2.71
N GLN A 135 -8.58 -0.74 2.68
CA GLN A 135 -9.33 -1.98 2.52
C GLN A 135 -9.47 -2.75 3.84
N LYS A 136 -8.44 -2.73 4.69
CA LYS A 136 -8.38 -3.47 5.97
C LYS A 136 -7.69 -2.64 7.04
N HIS A 137 -8.35 -2.42 8.16
CA HIS A 137 -7.81 -1.61 9.25
C HIS A 137 -6.61 -2.26 9.95
N ASP A 138 -6.53 -3.59 9.97
CA ASP A 138 -5.44 -4.37 10.55
C ASP A 138 -4.39 -4.78 9.49
N PHE A 139 -4.29 -4.02 8.40
CA PHE A 139 -3.34 -4.32 7.34
C PHE A 139 -1.90 -4.24 7.85
N ALA A 140 -1.17 -5.33 7.69
CA ALA A 140 0.25 -5.43 7.95
C ALA A 140 0.94 -6.17 6.79
N VAL A 141 2.19 -5.84 6.54
CA VAL A 141 3.00 -6.47 5.50
C VAL A 141 4.45 -6.57 5.95
N ASP A 142 5.08 -7.71 5.65
CA ASP A 142 6.49 -7.94 5.88
C ASP A 142 7.28 -7.68 4.60
N PHE A 143 8.32 -6.86 4.67
CA PHE A 143 9.18 -6.59 3.52
C PHE A 143 10.28 -7.66 3.37
N ALA A 144 10.56 -8.07 2.13
CA ALA A 144 11.64 -9.00 1.86
C ALA A 144 13.01 -8.37 2.15
N HIS A 145 13.87 -9.04 2.92
CA HIS A 145 15.24 -8.59 3.18
C HIS A 145 16.26 -9.35 2.30
N PRO A 146 17.29 -8.68 1.75
CA PRO A 146 17.47 -7.23 1.69
C PRO A 146 16.61 -6.60 0.59
N ILE A 147 16.06 -5.42 0.87
CA ILE A 147 15.25 -4.65 -0.10
C ILE A 147 16.16 -4.01 -1.18
N HIS A 148 17.40 -3.69 -0.83
CA HIS A 148 18.41 -3.12 -1.71
C HIS A 148 19.81 -3.62 -1.32
N PRO A 149 20.59 -4.26 -2.22
CA PRO A 149 21.87 -4.84 -1.86
C PRO A 149 22.92 -3.84 -1.30
N PRO A 150 23.00 -2.58 -1.77
CA PRO A 150 23.85 -1.56 -1.15
C PRO A 150 23.47 -1.09 0.26
N LEU A 151 22.30 -1.47 0.79
CA LEU A 151 21.82 -1.11 2.13
C LEU A 151 21.83 -2.30 3.10
N ALA A 152 22.39 -3.44 2.67
CA ALA A 152 22.44 -4.69 3.43
C ALA A 152 23.78 -4.88 4.17
#